data_AF-A0A814L591-F1
#
_entry.id   AF-A0A814L591-F1
#
_cell.length_a   1.000
_cell.length_b   1.000
_cell.length_c   1.000
_cell.angle_alpha   90.00
_cell.angle_beta   90.00
_cell.angle_gamma   90.00
#
_symmetry.space_group_name_H-M   'P 1'
#
loop_
_entity.id
_entity.type
_entity.pdbx_description
1 polymer ?
#
loop_
_entity_poly.entity_id
_entity_poly.type
_entity_poly.pdbx_seq_one_letter_code
_entity_poly.pdbx_strand_id
1 'polypeptide(L)'
;MASSGVLERLENVTSRLESVANKFNLGAIGNSNSPAGDNAGSHLDNLPIIQDYSSLIDGSLKQCLQLSTSLGGDLKELNNHISKLFDLQRIFILYAIQCKKPTNEQQFAEAIKPMLNEIQAIQSYREKHRQSPLFNHLSAISESIPALGWITVSPAPYPFIKEMADAGQFYTNRVLKEFKDKDETHVNWVKLWLKLLQELQQYVKQYHTTGLAWATHGQQEFNAQQATR
;
A
#
# COMPACT_ATOMS: atom_id res chain seq x y z
N MET A 1 -25.70 12.56 7.31
CA MET A 1 -24.73 13.56 7.82
C MET A 1 -23.34 12.99 8.14
N ALA A 2 -23.01 11.74 7.76
CA ALA A 2 -21.67 11.17 7.97
C ALA A 2 -20.70 11.29 6.78
N SER A 3 -21.16 11.80 5.62
CA SER A 3 -20.35 11.85 4.37
C SER A 3 -19.36 13.01 4.29
N SER A 4 -19.53 14.09 5.05
CA SER A 4 -18.74 15.31 4.86
C SER A 4 -17.30 15.18 5.39
N GLY A 5 -17.06 14.47 6.49
CA GLY A 5 -15.71 14.31 7.05
C GLY A 5 -14.82 13.32 6.29
N VAL A 6 -15.41 12.38 5.55
CA VAL A 6 -14.66 11.43 4.70
C VAL A 6 -14.26 12.10 3.38
N LEU A 7 -15.15 12.92 2.80
CA LEU A 7 -14.86 13.73 1.61
C LEU A 7 -13.78 14.77 1.88
N GLU A 8 -13.86 15.51 3.00
CA GLU A 8 -12.86 16.52 3.37
C GLU A 8 -11.46 15.92 3.62
N ARG A 9 -11.38 14.67 4.12
CA ARG A 9 -10.11 13.95 4.32
C ARG A 9 -9.59 13.29 3.04
N LEU A 10 -10.46 12.77 2.18
CA LEU A 10 -10.10 12.34 0.82
C LEU A 10 -9.55 13.51 0.01
N GLU A 11 -10.16 14.69 0.12
CA GLU A 11 -9.66 15.97 -0.43
C GLU A 11 -8.32 16.38 0.18
N ASN A 12 -8.05 16.05 1.44
CA ASN A 12 -6.75 16.32 2.07
C ASN A 12 -5.64 15.36 1.58
N VAL A 13 -5.98 14.10 1.29
CA VAL A 13 -5.08 13.13 0.67
C VAL A 13 -4.85 13.48 -0.81
N THR A 14 -5.90 13.83 -1.55
CA THR A 14 -5.78 14.29 -2.95
C THR A 14 -5.06 15.62 -3.05
N SER A 15 -5.31 16.60 -2.18
CA SER A 15 -4.56 17.86 -2.18
C SER A 15 -3.09 17.69 -1.81
N ARG A 16 -2.76 16.75 -0.90
CA ARG A 16 -1.36 16.35 -0.65
C ARG A 16 -0.74 15.63 -1.86
N LEU A 17 -1.50 14.80 -2.57
CA LEU A 17 -1.06 14.12 -3.80
C LEU A 17 -0.87 15.12 -4.97
N GLU A 18 -1.78 16.08 -5.14
CA GLU A 18 -1.80 17.07 -6.22
C GLU A 18 -0.75 18.17 -6.01
N SER A 19 -0.50 18.59 -4.76
CA SER A 19 0.55 19.56 -4.43
C SER A 19 1.96 19.04 -4.74
N VAL A 20 2.15 17.72 -4.65
CA VAL A 20 3.41 17.03 -5.00
C VAL A 20 3.52 16.81 -6.52
N ALA A 21 2.42 16.56 -7.22
CA ALA A 21 2.42 16.28 -8.66
C ALA A 21 2.63 17.54 -9.53
N ASN A 22 2.05 18.69 -9.16
CA ASN A 22 2.04 19.90 -10.01
C ASN A 22 3.36 20.68 -10.05
N LYS A 23 4.37 20.35 -9.23
CA LYS A 23 5.63 21.11 -9.15
C LYS A 23 6.79 20.58 -10.00
N PHE A 24 6.65 19.43 -10.66
CA PHE A 24 7.78 18.77 -11.32
C PHE A 24 7.56 18.67 -12.83
N ASN A 25 7.85 19.77 -13.54
CA ASN A 25 8.10 19.72 -14.97
C ASN A 25 9.51 19.16 -15.21
N LEU A 26 9.58 18.13 -16.04
CA LEU A 26 10.70 17.19 -16.18
C LEU A 26 11.87 17.78 -16.96
N GLY A 27 13.07 17.59 -16.44
CA GLY A 27 14.31 17.65 -17.21
C GLY A 27 15.41 16.89 -16.47
N ALA A 28 15.77 15.70 -16.93
CA ALA A 28 16.95 14.99 -16.45
C ALA A 28 17.53 14.04 -17.50
N ILE A 29 18.83 14.21 -17.77
CA ILE A 29 19.77 13.22 -18.29
C ILE A 29 20.64 12.78 -17.10
N GLY A 30 21.06 11.51 -17.07
CA GLY A 30 22.44 11.20 -16.68
C GLY A 30 22.65 10.12 -15.63
N ASN A 31 23.10 8.96 -16.13
CA ASN A 31 23.57 7.75 -15.46
C ASN A 31 24.77 7.95 -14.49
N SER A 32 24.93 7.06 -13.50
CA SER A 32 26.22 6.37 -13.21
C SER A 32 26.15 5.32 -12.08
N ASN A 33 26.97 4.28 -12.26
CA ASN A 33 27.16 3.06 -11.46
C ASN A 33 27.97 3.26 -10.17
N SER A 34 27.78 2.37 -9.17
CA SER A 34 28.87 1.56 -8.58
C SER A 34 28.36 0.45 -7.62
N PRO A 35 29.14 -0.63 -7.39
CA PRO A 35 28.71 -1.88 -6.74
C PRO A 35 29.37 -2.17 -5.37
N ALA A 36 28.75 -3.05 -4.55
CA ALA A 36 29.35 -4.09 -3.66
C ALA A 36 28.50 -4.39 -2.40
N GLY A 37 28.13 -5.67 -2.16
CA GLY A 37 27.70 -6.12 -0.82
C GLY A 37 26.70 -7.29 -0.70
N ASP A 38 26.85 -8.39 -1.45
CA ASP A 38 25.85 -9.49 -1.53
C ASP A 38 25.65 -10.39 -0.27
N ASN A 39 26.24 -10.08 0.89
CA ASN A 39 26.06 -10.89 2.12
C ASN A 39 25.30 -10.19 3.26
N ALA A 40 25.03 -8.88 3.17
CA ALA A 40 24.24 -8.16 4.18
C ALA A 40 22.72 -8.30 3.96
N GLY A 41 22.30 -8.44 2.69
CA GLY A 41 20.89 -8.56 2.32
C GLY A 41 20.21 -9.77 2.96
N SER A 42 20.89 -10.93 2.97
CA SER A 42 20.33 -12.19 3.49
C SER A 42 20.08 -12.18 5.00
N HIS A 43 20.83 -11.41 5.80
CA HIS A 43 20.58 -11.29 7.23
C HIS A 43 19.40 -10.35 7.53
N LEU A 44 19.30 -9.23 6.81
CA LEU A 44 18.22 -8.27 7.02
C LEU A 44 16.86 -8.82 6.60
N ASP A 45 16.82 -9.63 5.54
CA ASP A 45 15.62 -10.34 5.14
C ASP A 45 15.07 -11.25 6.25
N ASN A 46 15.93 -11.80 7.11
CA ASN A 46 15.53 -12.68 8.23
C ASN A 46 15.02 -11.93 9.47
N LEU A 47 15.04 -10.60 9.48
CA LEU A 47 14.51 -9.83 10.62
C LEU A 47 13.00 -10.02 10.73
N PRO A 48 12.42 -10.16 11.94
CA PRO A 48 10.98 -10.35 12.12
C PRO A 48 10.12 -9.27 11.44
N ILE A 49 10.57 -8.02 11.44
CA ILE A 49 9.90 -6.91 10.74
C ILE A 49 9.78 -7.13 9.22
N ILE A 50 10.73 -7.84 8.61
CA ILE A 50 10.68 -8.16 7.17
C ILE A 50 9.96 -9.49 6.92
N GLN A 51 10.18 -10.50 7.76
CA GLN A 51 9.53 -11.81 7.64
C GLN A 51 8.02 -11.73 7.86
N ASP A 52 7.56 -10.94 8.84
CA ASP A 52 6.13 -10.79 9.11
C ASP A 52 5.44 -10.03 7.97
N TYR A 53 6.09 -9.02 7.37
CA TYR A 53 5.54 -8.36 6.18
C TYR A 53 5.54 -9.29 4.96
N SER A 54 6.62 -10.07 4.76
CA SER A 54 6.67 -11.09 3.70
C SER A 54 5.55 -12.13 3.87
N SER A 55 5.20 -12.48 5.11
CA SER A 55 4.10 -13.39 5.41
C SER A 55 2.72 -12.83 5.01
N LEU A 56 2.53 -11.50 5.02
CA LEU A 56 1.33 -10.86 4.44
C LEU A 56 1.26 -11.11 2.92
N ILE A 57 2.39 -10.93 2.23
CA ILE A 57 2.52 -11.08 0.78
C ILE A 57 2.28 -12.54 0.38
N ASP A 58 3.02 -13.47 0.99
CA ASP A 58 2.97 -14.89 0.66
C ASP A 58 1.70 -15.60 1.19
N GLY A 59 1.03 -14.98 2.17
CA GLY A 59 -0.18 -15.48 2.80
C GLY A 59 -1.45 -14.88 2.19
N SER A 60 -2.04 -13.91 2.90
CA SER A 60 -3.37 -13.38 2.60
C SER A 60 -3.42 -12.62 1.27
N LEU A 61 -2.37 -11.87 0.92
CA LEU A 61 -2.31 -11.17 -0.36
C LEU A 61 -2.32 -12.17 -1.52
N LYS A 62 -1.39 -13.13 -1.53
CA LYS A 62 -1.30 -14.15 -2.58
C LYS A 62 -2.63 -14.89 -2.79
N GLN A 63 -3.28 -15.31 -1.71
CA GLN A 63 -4.59 -15.97 -1.79
C GLN A 63 -5.68 -15.03 -2.33
N CYS A 64 -5.68 -13.76 -1.93
CA CYS A 64 -6.62 -12.77 -2.44
C CYS A 64 -6.43 -12.53 -3.94
N LEU A 65 -5.19 -12.39 -4.41
CA LEU A 65 -4.86 -12.21 -5.84
C LEU A 65 -5.24 -13.44 -6.68
N GLN A 66 -5.08 -14.64 -6.12
CA GLN A 66 -5.56 -15.87 -6.75
C GLN A 66 -7.08 -15.85 -6.96
N LEU A 67 -7.85 -15.49 -5.94
CA LEU A 67 -9.31 -15.35 -6.08
C LEU A 67 -9.70 -14.23 -7.04
N SER A 68 -9.03 -13.07 -6.99
CA SER A 68 -9.23 -12.00 -7.97
C SER A 68 -8.99 -12.50 -9.40
N THR A 69 -8.00 -13.36 -9.60
CA THR A 69 -7.72 -13.98 -10.92
C THR A 69 -8.83 -14.93 -11.34
N SER A 70 -9.34 -15.76 -10.42
CA SER A 70 -10.44 -16.69 -10.67
C SER A 70 -11.75 -15.98 -10.99
N LEU A 71 -12.05 -14.87 -10.29
CA LEU A 71 -13.21 -14.01 -10.57
C LEU A 71 -13.06 -13.25 -11.90
N GLY A 72 -11.84 -12.99 -12.33
CA GLY A 72 -11.54 -12.44 -13.65
C GLY A 72 -11.97 -10.99 -13.84
N GLY A 73 -12.13 -10.60 -15.11
CA GLY A 73 -12.56 -9.25 -15.52
C GLY A 73 -11.67 -8.14 -14.95
N ASP A 74 -12.29 -6.99 -14.66
CA ASP A 74 -11.62 -5.80 -14.15
C ASP A 74 -10.91 -6.02 -12.81
N LEU A 75 -11.34 -7.01 -12.02
CA LEU A 75 -10.73 -7.32 -10.73
C LEU A 75 -9.35 -7.96 -10.88
N LYS A 76 -9.19 -8.84 -11.88
CA LYS A 76 -7.89 -9.44 -12.21
C LYS A 76 -6.88 -8.39 -12.66
N GLU A 77 -7.30 -7.38 -13.41
CA GLU A 77 -6.41 -6.33 -13.92
C GLU A 77 -5.75 -5.50 -12.80
N LEU A 78 -6.40 -5.37 -11.64
CA LEU A 78 -5.83 -4.70 -10.47
C LEU A 78 -4.72 -5.51 -9.78
N ASN A 79 -4.60 -6.81 -10.02
CA ASN A 79 -3.68 -7.67 -9.27
C ASN A 79 -2.22 -7.24 -9.38
N ASN A 80 -1.79 -6.85 -10.59
CA ASN A 80 -0.39 -6.45 -10.82
C ASN A 80 -0.06 -5.17 -10.05
N HIS A 81 -0.98 -4.21 -10.01
CA HIS A 81 -0.81 -2.97 -9.26
C HIS A 81 -0.75 -3.23 -7.75
N ILE A 82 -1.65 -4.08 -7.24
CA ILE A 82 -1.68 -4.42 -5.81
C ILE A 82 -0.40 -5.17 -5.42
N SER A 83 -0.02 -6.22 -6.15
CA SER A 83 1.21 -6.98 -5.87
C SER A 83 2.43 -6.05 -5.84
N LYS A 84 2.58 -5.24 -6.89
CA LYS A 84 3.69 -4.30 -7.02
C LYS A 84 3.73 -3.28 -5.88
N LEU A 85 2.58 -2.78 -5.43
CA LEU A 85 2.51 -1.86 -4.30
C LEU A 85 3.02 -2.50 -3.00
N PHE A 86 2.63 -3.74 -2.71
CA PHE A 86 3.12 -4.46 -1.54
C PHE A 86 4.62 -4.76 -1.64
N ASP A 87 5.10 -5.15 -2.82
CA ASP A 87 6.53 -5.40 -3.06
C ASP A 87 7.37 -4.14 -2.88
N LEU A 88 6.93 -3.01 -3.44
CA LEU A 88 7.57 -1.70 -3.26
C LEU A 88 7.60 -1.30 -1.79
N GLN A 89 6.52 -1.51 -1.04
CA GLN A 89 6.48 -1.22 0.39
C GLN A 89 7.43 -2.13 1.18
N ARG A 90 7.56 -3.42 0.83
CA ARG A 90 8.54 -4.32 1.46
C ARG A 90 9.97 -3.82 1.24
N ILE A 91 10.33 -3.51 -0.01
CA ILE A 91 11.64 -2.96 -0.39
C ILE A 91 11.91 -1.68 0.41
N PHE A 92 10.93 -0.79 0.49
CA PHE A 92 11.06 0.46 1.22
C PHE A 92 11.23 0.26 2.73
N ILE A 93 10.49 -0.66 3.35
CA ILE A 93 10.64 -0.99 4.78
C ILE A 93 12.05 -1.54 5.05
N LEU A 94 12.52 -2.47 4.21
CA LEU A 94 13.87 -3.02 4.29
C LEU A 94 14.94 -1.93 4.20
N TYR A 95 14.77 -0.96 3.31
CA TYR A 95 15.67 0.19 3.21
C TYR A 95 15.58 1.09 4.44
N ALA A 96 14.37 1.43 4.89
CA ALA A 96 14.13 2.34 6.01
C ALA A 96 14.78 1.86 7.32
N ILE A 97 14.73 0.56 7.61
CA ILE A 97 15.36 0.00 8.84
C ILE A 97 16.89 0.03 8.83
N GLN A 98 17.51 0.35 7.69
CA GLN A 98 18.95 0.56 7.55
C GLN A 98 19.31 2.05 7.57
N CYS A 99 18.34 2.94 7.31
CA CYS A 99 18.60 4.37 7.18
C CYS A 99 18.24 5.13 8.46
N LYS A 100 18.97 6.22 8.71
CA LYS A 100 18.46 7.29 9.56
C LYS A 100 17.21 7.87 8.92
N LYS A 101 16.26 8.31 9.75
CA LYS A 101 15.07 9.03 9.27
C LYS A 101 15.51 10.27 8.48
N PRO A 102 15.07 10.45 7.21
CA PRO A 102 15.44 11.62 6.43
C PRO A 102 14.86 12.88 7.08
N THR A 103 15.69 13.93 7.16
CA THR A 103 15.25 15.29 7.51
C THR A 103 14.74 16.04 6.27
N ASN A 104 15.12 15.58 5.08
CA ASN A 104 14.69 16.14 3.81
C ASN A 104 13.38 15.47 3.36
N GLU A 105 12.27 16.20 3.50
CA GLU A 105 10.93 15.74 3.10
C GLU A 105 10.84 15.46 1.59
N GLN A 106 11.57 16.19 0.75
CA GLN A 106 11.57 15.98 -0.70
C GLN A 106 12.18 14.63 -1.08
N GLN A 107 13.31 14.26 -0.47
CA GLN A 107 13.92 12.95 -0.72
C GLN A 107 12.98 11.82 -0.28
N PHE A 108 12.31 11.97 0.85
CA PHE A 108 11.32 11.00 1.30
C PHE A 108 10.15 10.89 0.31
N ALA A 109 9.61 12.02 -0.16
CA ALA A 109 8.53 12.06 -1.16
C ALA A 109 8.94 11.40 -2.49
N GLU A 110 10.17 11.65 -2.96
CA GLU A 110 10.71 11.04 -4.18
C GLU A 110 10.81 9.52 -4.05
N ALA A 111 11.26 9.02 -2.89
CA ALA A 111 11.41 7.59 -2.64
C ALA A 111 10.07 6.84 -2.61
N ILE A 112 9.02 7.45 -2.05
CA ILE A 112 7.70 6.81 -1.93
C ILE A 112 6.81 7.03 -3.17
N LYS A 113 7.22 7.89 -4.10
CA LYS A 113 6.45 8.23 -5.31
C LYS A 113 5.99 6.99 -6.10
N PRO A 114 6.80 5.93 -6.29
CA PRO A 114 6.32 4.73 -6.97
C PRO A 114 5.12 4.07 -6.28
N MET A 115 5.12 3.99 -4.94
CA MET A 115 3.98 3.45 -4.18
C MET A 115 2.73 4.33 -4.33
N LEU A 116 2.90 5.65 -4.25
CA LEU A 116 1.79 6.60 -4.43
C LEU A 116 1.17 6.49 -5.83
N ASN A 117 2.00 6.29 -6.86
CA ASN A 117 1.53 6.09 -8.23
C ASN A 117 0.70 4.80 -8.36
N GLU A 118 1.07 3.70 -7.71
CA GLU A 118 0.28 2.47 -7.74
C GLU A 118 -1.07 2.64 -7.01
N ILE A 119 -1.08 3.34 -5.87
CA ILE A 119 -2.33 3.69 -5.16
C ILE A 119 -3.26 4.49 -6.09
N GLN A 120 -2.73 5.53 -6.74
CA GLN A 120 -3.50 6.36 -7.66
C GLN A 120 -3.98 5.57 -8.87
N ALA A 121 -3.13 4.70 -9.45
CA ALA A 121 -3.50 3.86 -10.58
C ALA A 121 -4.70 2.95 -10.24
N ILE A 122 -4.70 2.34 -9.06
CA ILE A 122 -5.80 1.49 -8.57
C ILE A 122 -7.10 2.31 -8.42
N GLN A 123 -7.01 3.51 -7.81
CA GLN A 123 -8.17 4.38 -7.63
C GLN A 123 -8.75 4.86 -8.97
N SER A 124 -7.90 5.38 -9.85
CA SER A 124 -8.29 5.83 -11.19
C SER A 124 -8.82 4.68 -12.07
N TYR A 125 -8.31 3.46 -11.89
CA TYR A 125 -8.82 2.30 -12.61
C TYR A 125 -10.29 2.05 -12.28
N ARG A 126 -10.66 2.05 -10.99
CA ARG A 126 -12.06 1.94 -10.57
C ARG A 126 -12.93 3.06 -11.13
N GLU A 127 -12.44 4.30 -11.16
CA GLU A 127 -13.18 5.45 -11.69
C GLU A 127 -13.49 5.36 -13.18
N LYS A 128 -12.60 4.72 -13.95
CA LYS A 128 -12.77 4.48 -15.40
C LYS A 128 -13.67 3.29 -15.71
N HIS A 129 -13.81 2.35 -14.77
CA HIS A 129 -14.58 1.11 -14.94
C HIS A 129 -15.88 1.10 -14.12
N ARG A 130 -16.64 2.22 -14.15
CA ARG A 130 -17.90 2.37 -13.39
C ARG A 130 -19.01 1.40 -13.78
N GLN A 131 -18.93 0.84 -14.98
CA GLN A 131 -19.89 -0.13 -15.51
C GLN A 131 -19.49 -1.58 -15.22
N SER A 132 -18.39 -1.81 -14.49
CA SER A 132 -17.93 -3.15 -14.15
C SER A 132 -19.01 -3.95 -13.41
N PRO A 133 -19.27 -5.23 -13.76
CA PRO A 133 -20.09 -6.10 -12.93
C PRO A 133 -19.46 -6.35 -11.55
N LEU A 134 -18.14 -6.15 -11.42
CA LEU A 134 -17.38 -6.28 -10.18
C LEU A 134 -17.17 -4.93 -9.49
N PHE A 135 -17.96 -3.89 -9.81
CA PHE A 135 -17.73 -2.54 -9.32
C PHE A 135 -17.67 -2.41 -7.78
N ASN A 136 -18.44 -3.20 -7.03
CA ASN A 136 -18.34 -3.23 -5.57
C ASN A 136 -17.01 -3.83 -5.08
N HIS A 137 -16.39 -4.76 -5.82
CA HIS A 137 -15.05 -5.28 -5.51
C HIS A 137 -13.99 -4.23 -5.80
N LEU A 138 -14.07 -3.59 -6.98
CA LEU A 138 -13.17 -2.50 -7.34
C LEU A 138 -13.25 -1.35 -6.33
N SER A 139 -14.46 -1.02 -5.88
CA SER A 139 -14.68 0.03 -4.87
C SER A 139 -14.16 -0.38 -3.49
N ALA A 140 -14.34 -1.64 -3.08
CA ALA A 140 -13.74 -2.13 -1.83
C ALA A 140 -12.22 -1.96 -1.85
N ILE A 141 -11.55 -2.28 -2.97
CA ILE A 141 -10.12 -2.06 -3.14
C ILE A 141 -9.80 -0.56 -3.17
N SER A 142 -10.39 0.24 -4.07
CA SER A 142 -10.00 1.64 -4.28
C SER A 142 -10.16 2.52 -3.04
N GLU A 143 -11.16 2.25 -2.22
CA GLU A 143 -11.43 3.03 -1.00
C GLU A 143 -10.58 2.58 0.19
N SER A 144 -10.04 1.35 0.18
CA SER A 144 -9.21 0.83 1.28
C SER A 144 -7.72 0.77 0.97
N ILE A 145 -7.32 0.75 -0.31
CA ILE A 145 -5.91 0.73 -0.72
C ILE A 145 -5.07 1.91 -0.18
N PRO A 146 -5.63 3.11 0.11
CA PRO A 146 -4.86 4.17 0.77
C PRO A 146 -4.31 3.76 2.15
N ALA A 147 -4.79 2.67 2.75
CA ALA A 147 -4.18 2.07 3.94
C ALA A 147 -2.67 1.87 3.78
N LEU A 148 -2.19 1.52 2.57
CA LEU A 148 -0.77 1.33 2.28
C LEU A 148 0.02 2.64 2.32
N GLY A 149 -0.64 3.80 2.32
CA GLY A 149 -0.05 5.11 2.55
C GLY A 149 0.36 5.38 4.00
N TRP A 150 0.15 4.43 4.93
CA TRP A 150 0.45 4.56 6.36
C TRP A 150 1.90 4.95 6.66
N ILE A 151 2.85 4.65 5.75
CA ILE A 151 4.27 5.02 5.87
C ILE A 151 4.50 6.53 5.99
N THR A 152 3.51 7.34 5.56
CA THR A 152 3.53 8.81 5.65
C THR A 152 2.85 9.35 6.91
N VAL A 153 2.31 8.46 7.76
CA VAL A 153 1.45 8.82 8.88
C VAL A 153 2.20 8.66 10.20
N SER A 154 2.20 9.74 10.98
CA SER A 154 2.75 9.80 12.34
C SER A 154 1.91 10.79 13.16
N PRO A 155 1.64 10.54 14.45
CA PRO A 155 2.12 9.39 15.25
C PRO A 155 1.16 8.18 15.23
N ALA A 156 0.12 8.18 14.40
CA ALA A 156 -0.98 7.22 14.51
C ALA A 156 -1.27 6.45 13.19
N PRO A 157 -0.32 5.65 12.67
CA PRO A 157 -0.54 4.87 11.45
C PRO A 157 -1.54 3.71 11.65
N TYR A 158 -1.60 3.11 12.85
CA TYR A 158 -2.55 2.02 13.15
C TYR A 158 -4.03 2.46 13.04
N PRO A 159 -4.47 3.57 13.68
CA PRO A 159 -5.82 4.10 13.48
C PRO A 159 -6.11 4.48 12.03
N PHE A 160 -5.13 5.05 11.32
CA PHE A 160 -5.28 5.42 9.91
C PHE A 160 -5.63 4.22 9.02
N ILE A 161 -4.91 3.09 9.18
CA ILE A 161 -5.23 1.85 8.43
C ILE A 161 -6.65 1.38 8.75
N LYS A 162 -7.09 1.51 10.01
CA LYS A 162 -8.45 1.16 10.41
C LYS A 162 -9.49 1.97 9.64
N GLU A 163 -9.31 3.29 9.57
CA GLU A 163 -10.25 4.18 8.87
C GLU A 163 -10.37 3.80 7.39
N MET A 164 -9.25 3.50 6.73
CA MET A 164 -9.25 3.07 5.33
C MET A 164 -9.90 1.68 5.14
N ALA A 165 -9.66 0.74 6.06
CA ALA A 165 -10.29 -0.56 6.03
C ALA A 165 -11.82 -0.47 6.23
N ASP A 166 -12.28 0.37 7.16
CA ASP A 166 -13.70 0.62 7.40
C ASP A 166 -14.38 1.23 6.15
N ALA A 167 -13.68 2.10 5.41
CA ALA A 167 -14.17 2.67 4.15
C ALA A 167 -14.40 1.59 3.07
N GLY A 168 -13.45 0.67 2.90
CA GLY A 168 -13.62 -0.49 2.01
C GLY A 168 -14.71 -1.45 2.48
N GLN A 169 -14.90 -1.58 3.80
CA GLN A 169 -15.86 -2.51 4.38
C GLN A 169 -17.29 -2.23 3.92
N PHE A 170 -17.67 -0.96 3.73
CA PHE A 170 -18.97 -0.58 3.18
C PHE A 170 -19.28 -1.29 1.85
N TYR A 171 -18.30 -1.39 0.96
CA TYR A 171 -18.45 -2.05 -0.34
C TYR A 171 -18.35 -3.56 -0.23
N THR A 172 -17.50 -4.10 0.64
CA THR A 172 -17.45 -5.55 0.88
C THR A 172 -18.79 -6.08 1.43
N ASN A 173 -19.49 -5.31 2.26
CA ASN A 173 -20.83 -5.67 2.74
C ASN A 173 -21.85 -5.76 1.59
N ARG A 174 -21.69 -4.95 0.54
CA ARG A 174 -22.53 -5.04 -0.67
C ARG A 174 -22.23 -6.29 -1.46
N VAL A 175 -20.95 -6.65 -1.62
CA VAL A 175 -20.54 -7.93 -2.23
C VAL A 175 -21.13 -9.10 -1.46
N LEU A 176 -21.00 -9.12 -0.13
CA LEU A 176 -21.57 -10.18 0.71
C LEU A 176 -23.09 -10.25 0.56
N LYS A 177 -23.79 -9.12 0.56
CA LYS A 177 -25.25 -9.10 0.37
C LYS A 177 -25.67 -9.70 -0.98
N GLU A 178 -24.88 -9.46 -2.02
CA GLU A 178 -25.19 -9.92 -3.38
C GLU A 178 -24.87 -11.39 -3.61
N PHE A 179 -23.75 -11.89 -3.06
CA PHE A 179 -23.18 -13.19 -3.41
C PHE A 179 -23.25 -14.28 -2.33
N LYS A 180 -23.62 -13.95 -1.08
CA LYS A 180 -23.61 -14.92 0.05
C LYS A 180 -24.34 -16.24 -0.20
N ASP A 181 -25.40 -16.22 -1.01
CA ASP A 181 -26.22 -17.39 -1.34
C ASP A 181 -26.11 -17.77 -2.83
N LYS A 182 -25.13 -17.22 -3.56
CA LYS A 182 -24.96 -17.39 -5.02
C LYS A 182 -23.63 -17.98 -5.41
N ASP A 183 -22.54 -17.42 -4.88
CA ASP A 183 -21.18 -17.83 -5.24
C ASP A 183 -20.22 -17.54 -4.07
N GLU A 184 -19.70 -18.62 -3.50
CA GLU A 184 -18.81 -18.57 -2.35
C GLU A 184 -17.45 -17.95 -2.66
N THR A 185 -17.04 -17.92 -3.94
CA THR A 185 -15.76 -17.34 -4.38
C THR A 185 -15.68 -15.86 -4.01
N HIS A 186 -16.76 -15.11 -4.22
CA HIS A 186 -16.86 -13.69 -3.85
C HIS A 186 -16.84 -13.49 -2.33
N VAL A 187 -17.50 -14.37 -1.59
CA VAL A 187 -17.52 -14.33 -0.12
C VAL A 187 -16.11 -14.58 0.44
N ASN A 188 -15.41 -15.57 -0.10
CA ASN A 188 -14.04 -15.89 0.31
C ASN A 188 -13.05 -14.81 -0.11
N TRP A 189 -13.26 -14.17 -1.26
CA TRP A 189 -12.50 -12.97 -1.65
C TRP A 189 -12.66 -11.84 -0.64
N VAL A 190 -13.89 -11.52 -0.21
CA VAL A 190 -14.13 -10.50 0.82
C VAL A 190 -13.41 -10.83 2.12
N LYS A 191 -13.52 -12.09 2.60
CA LYS A 191 -12.85 -12.53 3.83
C LYS A 191 -11.33 -12.33 3.74
N LEU A 192 -10.72 -12.69 2.62
CA LEU A 192 -9.28 -12.56 2.42
C LEU A 192 -8.84 -11.10 2.32
N TRP A 193 -9.59 -10.24 1.61
CA TRP A 193 -9.28 -8.82 1.52
C TRP A 193 -9.32 -8.13 2.89
N LEU A 194 -10.38 -8.37 3.68
CA LEU A 194 -10.50 -7.80 5.03
C LEU A 194 -9.43 -8.37 5.97
N LYS A 195 -9.12 -9.66 5.86
CA LYS A 195 -8.04 -10.30 6.61
C LYS A 195 -6.69 -9.65 6.31
N LEU A 196 -6.35 -9.43 5.03
CA LEU A 196 -5.11 -8.75 4.63
C LEU A 196 -4.97 -7.37 5.28
N LEU A 197 -6.03 -6.56 5.26
CA LEU A 197 -6.02 -5.23 5.88
C LEU A 197 -5.87 -5.30 7.41
N GLN A 198 -6.51 -6.28 8.06
CA GLN A 198 -6.37 -6.52 9.49
C GLN A 198 -4.94 -6.96 9.84
N GLU A 199 -4.35 -7.86 9.07
CA GLU A 199 -2.97 -8.32 9.29
C GLU A 199 -1.96 -7.19 9.06
N LEU A 200 -2.14 -6.36 8.02
CA LEU A 200 -1.36 -5.13 7.82
C LEU A 200 -1.46 -4.19 9.02
N GLN A 201 -2.67 -4.00 9.56
CA GLN A 201 -2.88 -3.19 10.75
C GLN A 201 -2.13 -3.76 11.96
N GLN A 202 -2.18 -5.07 12.21
CA GLN A 202 -1.45 -5.68 13.33
C GLN A 202 0.06 -5.59 13.14
N TYR A 203 0.56 -5.80 11.91
CA TYR A 203 1.96 -5.60 11.55
C TYR A 203 2.43 -4.19 11.90
N VAL A 204 1.67 -3.16 11.50
CA VAL A 204 2.00 -1.77 11.80
C VAL A 204 1.91 -1.47 13.30
N LYS A 205 0.96 -2.07 14.03
CA LYS A 205 0.90 -1.95 15.50
C LYS A 205 2.18 -2.43 16.16
N GLN A 206 2.67 -3.58 15.71
CA GLN A 206 3.80 -4.30 16.30
C GLN A 206 5.14 -3.62 16.00
N TYR A 207 5.35 -3.18 14.76
CA TYR A 207 6.67 -2.71 14.31
C TYR A 207 6.77 -1.20 14.07
N HIS A 208 5.63 -0.53 13.88
CA HIS A 208 5.57 0.85 13.39
C HIS A 208 4.59 1.70 14.21
N THR A 209 4.54 1.46 15.53
CA THR A 209 3.47 1.94 16.42
C THR A 209 3.23 3.45 16.31
N THR A 210 4.30 4.23 16.22
CA THR A 210 4.25 5.70 16.15
C THR A 210 4.67 6.27 14.79
N GLY A 211 4.67 5.44 13.74
CA GLY A 211 5.16 5.76 12.41
C GLY A 211 6.17 4.74 11.89
N LEU A 212 6.58 4.90 10.64
CA LEU A 212 7.59 4.03 10.01
C LEU A 212 8.85 3.94 10.88
N ALA A 213 9.34 2.72 11.05
CA ALA A 213 10.54 2.43 11.82
C ALA A 213 11.78 2.75 10.99
N TRP A 214 12.75 3.39 11.64
CA TRP A 214 14.03 3.76 11.06
C TRP A 214 15.16 3.19 11.92
N ALA A 215 16.38 3.12 11.39
CA ALA A 215 17.54 2.74 12.18
C ALA A 215 17.75 3.75 13.33
N THR A 216 17.93 3.24 14.56
CA THR A 216 18.14 4.10 15.74
C THR A 216 19.57 4.63 15.83
N HIS A 217 20.58 3.89 15.30
CA HIS A 217 21.98 4.31 15.33
C HIS A 217 22.75 3.81 14.10
N GLY A 218 23.44 4.74 13.40
CA GLY A 218 24.64 4.51 12.58
C GLY A 218 24.63 3.35 11.57
N GLN A 219 23.71 3.32 10.60
CA GLN A 219 23.75 2.31 9.53
C GLN A 219 23.87 2.93 8.12
N GLN A 220 23.15 3.99 7.74
CA GLN A 220 23.45 4.82 6.55
C GLN A 220 22.58 6.09 6.50
N GLU A 221 23.02 7.11 5.75
CA GLU A 221 22.18 8.26 5.40
C GLU A 221 21.14 7.84 4.35
N PHE A 222 19.97 8.47 4.39
CA PHE A 222 18.89 8.17 3.45
C PHE A 222 19.20 8.71 2.04
N ASN A 223 18.93 7.91 1.01
CA ASN A 223 19.01 8.29 -0.39
C ASN A 223 17.80 7.75 -1.17
N ALA A 224 17.01 8.66 -1.74
CA ALA A 224 15.79 8.32 -2.46
C ALA A 224 15.99 7.33 -3.62
N GLN A 225 17.13 7.40 -4.31
CA GLN A 225 17.42 6.57 -5.49
C GLN A 225 17.72 5.10 -5.15
N GLN A 226 18.05 4.82 -3.89
CA GLN A 226 18.32 3.47 -3.39
C GLN A 226 17.08 2.84 -2.75
N ALA A 227 16.09 3.65 -2.36
CA ALA A 227 14.90 3.20 -1.66
C ALA A 227 13.93 2.36 -2.50
N THR A 228 14.20 2.23 -3.80
CA THR A 228 13.36 1.52 -4.78
C THR A 228 14.11 0.43 -5.53
N ARG A 229 15.33 0.09 -5.10
CA ARG A 229 16.22 -0.89 -5.74
C ARG A 229 16.21 -2.21 -4.99
#